data_AF-A0A847WLX5-F1
#
_entry.id   AF-A0A847WLX5-F1
#
_cell.length_a   1.000
_cell.length_b   1.000
_cell.length_c   1.000
_cell.angle_alpha   90.00
_cell.angle_beta   90.00
_cell.angle_gamma   90.00
#
_symmetry.space_group_name_H-M   'P 1'
#
loop_
_entity.id
_entity.type
_entity.pdbx_description
1 polymer ?
#
loop_
_entity_poly.entity_id
_entity_poly.type
_entity_poly.pdbx_seq_one_letter_code
_entity_poly.pdbx_strand_id
1 'polypeptide(L)'
;MYLLRNLGSVNNTIVHECVHWVKHKKVFKLEKLYNESASHISCEVRGGAISTLSTKSTEWMEKQANQLAPRIQMPEKPFRIKANQYIAKFMRETNARHPIEVMEEVITALETSFIVSRQAAKIRLVELGFEDAIGTYTYLDGKYIKPHTFSKGSIKLNQTFSLSTQDAAIERMVNPELHELTSNGDYLFVENHFVYNSPLYVEYDDNGKLSLTRYARSHMDECCLVFDMTITSKLDNIYHTACFLNRGTSDVTFEIKFNNGYQNAPQERQIAMRKKQQEEFIGIRKKMTDDPEQCMELLLEWKNMSYTDLGLEIDRDPKTISRTVKGKTSPKVETAALICFGLNLPPIISEKLMSVLQCPLSKIDIKHQWINEALQLKYPEPLWAVREYLSQYGVEI
;
A
#
# COMPACT_ATOMS: atom_id res chain seq x y z
N MET A 1 -15.79 -9.63 -10.24
CA MET A 1 -16.41 -8.51 -10.99
C MET A 1 -16.89 -7.38 -10.06
N TYR A 2 -15.95 -6.69 -9.39
CA TYR A 2 -16.26 -5.58 -8.46
C TYR A 2 -15.86 -4.19 -8.99
N LEU A 3 -14.98 -4.10 -10.00
CA LEU A 3 -14.54 -2.83 -10.59
C LEU A 3 -15.66 -2.09 -11.35
N LEU A 4 -16.60 -2.85 -11.92
CA LEU A 4 -17.73 -2.34 -12.69
C LEU A 4 -18.92 -1.93 -11.81
N ARG A 5 -18.84 -1.93 -10.48
CA ARG A 5 -20.02 -1.63 -9.64
C ARG A 5 -20.54 -0.19 -9.80
N ASN A 6 -19.70 0.73 -10.31
CA ASN A 6 -20.15 2.06 -10.75
C ASN A 6 -20.87 2.01 -12.10
N LEU A 7 -20.34 1.20 -13.03
CA LEU A 7 -20.91 0.79 -14.31
C LEU A 7 -22.03 -0.24 -14.06
N GLY A 8 -23.12 0.22 -13.43
CA GLY A 8 -24.20 -0.66 -12.96
C GLY A 8 -24.91 -0.17 -11.69
N SER A 9 -24.48 0.96 -11.11
CA SER A 9 -25.35 1.66 -10.16
C SER A 9 -26.60 2.16 -10.89
N VAL A 10 -27.78 1.97 -10.29
CA VAL A 10 -29.08 2.21 -10.94
C VAL A 10 -29.12 3.58 -11.62
N ASN A 11 -28.69 4.63 -10.91
CA ASN A 11 -28.69 5.98 -11.46
C ASN A 11 -27.73 6.12 -12.65
N ASN A 12 -26.52 5.55 -12.56
CA ASN A 12 -25.53 5.64 -13.64
C ASN A 12 -26.00 4.91 -14.89
N THR A 13 -26.60 3.73 -14.72
CA THR A 13 -27.23 2.97 -15.81
C THR A 13 -28.36 3.79 -16.46
N ILE A 14 -29.23 4.44 -15.68
CA ILE A 14 -30.29 5.30 -16.26
C ILE A 14 -29.68 6.41 -17.12
N VAL A 15 -28.64 7.09 -16.64
CA VAL A 15 -27.99 8.17 -17.41
C VAL A 15 -27.23 7.62 -18.62
N HIS A 16 -26.58 6.47 -18.48
CA HIS A 16 -25.94 5.73 -19.58
C HIS A 16 -26.92 5.44 -20.70
N GLU A 17 -28.08 4.88 -20.39
CA GLU A 17 -29.14 4.62 -21.37
C GLU A 17 -29.70 5.91 -21.98
N CYS A 18 -29.80 7.00 -21.20
CA CYS A 18 -30.15 8.32 -21.74
C CYS A 18 -29.11 8.81 -22.77
N VAL A 19 -27.82 8.55 -22.56
CA VAL A 19 -26.77 8.87 -23.54
C VAL A 19 -26.99 8.07 -24.82
N HIS A 20 -27.26 6.77 -24.72
CA HIS A 20 -27.61 5.94 -25.90
C HIS A 20 -28.81 6.51 -26.64
N TRP A 21 -29.88 6.88 -25.92
CA TRP A 21 -31.06 7.46 -26.54
C TRP A 21 -30.75 8.79 -27.26
N VAL A 22 -30.01 9.69 -26.62
CA VAL A 22 -29.76 11.03 -27.18
C VAL A 22 -28.74 10.98 -28.32
N LYS A 23 -27.64 10.24 -28.15
CA LYS A 23 -26.48 10.25 -29.05
C LYS A 23 -26.52 9.13 -30.08
N HIS A 24 -27.05 7.96 -29.74
CA HIS A 24 -26.92 6.74 -30.55
C HIS A 24 -28.22 6.34 -31.28
N LYS A 25 -29.38 6.95 -30.98
CA LYS A 25 -30.67 6.60 -31.63
C LYS A 25 -30.65 6.61 -33.15
N LYS A 26 -29.88 7.50 -33.79
CA LYS A 26 -29.83 7.61 -35.25
C LYS A 26 -29.08 6.43 -35.87
N VAL A 27 -27.99 5.99 -35.24
CA VAL A 27 -27.23 4.80 -35.65
C VAL A 27 -28.11 3.57 -35.59
N PHE A 28 -28.89 3.43 -34.51
CA PHE A 28 -29.83 2.33 -34.36
C PHE A 28 -30.98 2.37 -35.39
N LYS A 29 -31.54 3.54 -35.67
CA LYS A 29 -32.55 3.68 -36.74
C LYS A 29 -31.98 3.33 -38.12
N LEU A 30 -30.71 3.64 -38.36
CA LEU A 30 -30.04 3.27 -39.60
C LEU A 30 -29.83 1.76 -39.71
N GLU A 31 -29.40 1.08 -38.63
CA GLU A 31 -29.28 -0.38 -38.60
C GLU A 31 -30.62 -1.05 -38.94
N LYS A 32 -31.72 -0.56 -38.34
CA LYS A 32 -33.08 -1.08 -38.61
C LYS A 32 -33.52 -0.98 -40.07
N LEU A 33 -32.95 -0.06 -40.87
CA LEU A 33 -33.27 0.04 -42.29
C LEU A 33 -32.62 -1.08 -43.12
N TYR A 34 -31.51 -1.64 -42.65
CA TYR A 34 -30.74 -2.67 -43.37
C TYR A 34 -30.81 -4.05 -42.71
N ASN A 35 -31.38 -4.13 -41.50
CA ASN A 35 -31.53 -5.38 -40.76
C ASN A 35 -32.87 -5.43 -40.01
N GLU A 36 -33.81 -6.22 -40.54
CA GLU A 36 -35.15 -6.40 -39.97
C GLU A 36 -35.14 -7.12 -38.60
N SER A 37 -34.05 -7.83 -38.27
CA SER A 37 -33.88 -8.52 -36.97
C SER A 37 -33.37 -7.61 -35.84
N ALA A 38 -32.93 -6.39 -36.15
CA ALA A 38 -32.39 -5.45 -35.16
C ALA A 38 -33.52 -4.87 -34.28
N SER A 39 -33.70 -5.41 -33.07
CA SER A 39 -34.79 -5.02 -32.17
C SER A 39 -34.34 -4.12 -31.00
N HIS A 40 -33.10 -4.27 -30.52
CA HIS A 40 -32.51 -3.52 -29.41
C HIS A 40 -30.97 -3.57 -29.46
N ILE A 41 -30.29 -2.67 -28.74
CA ILE A 41 -28.87 -2.84 -28.38
C ILE A 41 -28.87 -3.64 -27.08
N SER A 42 -28.40 -4.89 -27.09
CA SER A 42 -28.19 -5.63 -25.86
C SER A 42 -26.81 -5.28 -25.30
N CYS A 43 -26.81 -4.54 -24.20
CA CYS A 43 -25.63 -4.31 -23.39
C CYS A 43 -25.52 -5.50 -22.42
N GLU A 44 -24.65 -6.47 -22.69
CA GLU A 44 -24.28 -7.40 -21.63
C GLU A 44 -23.35 -6.68 -20.65
N VAL A 45 -23.70 -6.79 -19.36
CA VAL A 45 -22.91 -6.29 -18.21
C VAL A 45 -21.49 -6.91 -18.14
N ARG A 46 -21.16 -7.83 -19.04
CA ARG A 46 -19.83 -8.43 -19.26
C ARG A 46 -19.13 -7.88 -20.52
N GLY A 47 -19.08 -6.56 -20.69
CA GLY A 47 -18.14 -5.90 -21.62
C GLY A 47 -18.20 -6.39 -23.07
N GLY A 48 -19.37 -6.89 -23.50
CA GLY A 48 -19.62 -7.40 -24.83
C GLY A 48 -20.95 -6.87 -25.32
N ALA A 49 -20.95 -6.30 -26.51
CA ALA A 49 -22.17 -5.95 -27.20
C ALA A 49 -22.59 -7.13 -28.08
N ILE A 50 -23.79 -7.68 -27.84
CA ILE A 50 -24.44 -8.52 -28.85
C ILE A 50 -25.39 -7.61 -29.61
N SER A 51 -24.88 -7.09 -30.72
CA SER A 51 -25.64 -6.35 -31.72
C SER A 51 -25.29 -6.91 -33.09
N THR A 52 -26.22 -6.85 -34.02
CA THR A 52 -25.97 -7.16 -35.43
C THR A 52 -25.16 -6.07 -36.16
N LEU A 53 -24.89 -4.94 -35.52
CA LEU A 53 -23.87 -3.96 -35.89
C LEU A 53 -22.46 -4.56 -35.85
N SER A 54 -21.52 -3.98 -36.60
CA SER A 54 -20.11 -4.32 -36.44
C SER A 54 -19.72 -4.20 -34.96
N THR A 55 -19.08 -5.23 -34.39
CA THR A 55 -18.69 -5.31 -32.97
C THR A 55 -17.99 -4.04 -32.51
N LYS A 56 -17.17 -3.47 -33.40
CA LYS A 56 -16.44 -2.21 -33.20
C LYS A 56 -17.36 -0.99 -33.03
N SER A 57 -18.42 -0.84 -33.81
CA SER A 57 -19.33 0.32 -33.71
C SER A 57 -20.07 0.33 -32.37
N THR A 58 -20.51 -0.83 -31.91
CA THR A 58 -21.24 -0.94 -30.65
C THR A 58 -20.32 -0.78 -29.45
N GLU A 59 -19.09 -1.32 -29.51
CA GLU A 59 -18.04 -1.01 -28.54
C GLU A 59 -17.80 0.51 -28.41
N TRP A 60 -17.71 1.24 -29.52
CA TRP A 60 -17.52 2.70 -29.47
C TRP A 60 -18.69 3.44 -28.83
N MET A 61 -19.93 3.02 -29.08
CA MET A 61 -21.12 3.60 -28.46
C MET A 61 -21.14 3.37 -26.95
N GLU A 62 -20.85 2.14 -26.49
CA GLU A 62 -20.73 1.83 -25.07
C GLU A 62 -19.62 2.65 -24.40
N LYS A 63 -18.46 2.79 -25.06
CA LYS A 63 -17.37 3.63 -24.57
C LYS A 63 -17.79 5.09 -24.40
N GLN A 64 -18.53 5.63 -25.36
CA GLN A 64 -19.04 7.01 -25.28
C GLN A 64 -20.03 7.17 -24.13
N ALA A 65 -20.96 6.24 -23.95
CA ALA A 65 -21.94 6.29 -22.88
C ALA A 65 -21.28 6.14 -21.49
N ASN A 66 -20.36 5.19 -21.34
CA ASN A 66 -19.56 4.97 -20.12
C ASN A 66 -18.75 6.20 -19.72
N GLN A 67 -18.22 6.95 -20.70
CA GLN A 67 -17.48 8.19 -20.44
C GLN A 67 -18.37 9.39 -20.12
N LEU A 68 -19.54 9.50 -20.76
CA LEU A 68 -20.43 10.65 -20.60
C LEU A 68 -21.31 10.56 -19.36
N ALA A 69 -21.84 9.38 -19.05
CA ALA A 69 -22.76 9.18 -17.93
C ALA A 69 -22.27 9.74 -16.59
N PRO A 70 -21.04 9.41 -16.09
CA PRO A 70 -20.56 9.96 -14.83
C PRO A 70 -20.36 11.49 -14.87
N ARG A 71 -20.00 12.05 -16.04
CA ARG A 71 -19.79 13.50 -16.22
C ARG A 71 -21.10 14.27 -16.28
N ILE A 72 -22.18 13.64 -16.76
CA ILE A 72 -23.54 14.19 -16.72
C ILE A 72 -24.08 14.16 -15.29
N GLN A 73 -23.87 13.06 -14.55
CA GLN A 73 -24.27 12.96 -13.16
C GLN A 73 -23.51 13.91 -12.24
N MET A 74 -22.22 14.11 -12.52
CA MET A 74 -21.35 14.99 -11.74
C MET A 74 -20.74 16.09 -12.63
N PRO A 75 -21.55 17.09 -13.07
CA PRO A 75 -21.06 18.16 -13.94
C PRO A 75 -19.94 18.93 -13.24
N GLU A 76 -18.90 19.28 -13.98
CA GLU A 76 -17.65 19.84 -13.43
C GLU A 76 -17.88 21.03 -12.49
N LYS A 77 -18.61 22.06 -12.93
CA LYS A 77 -18.78 23.30 -12.16
C LYS A 77 -19.54 23.07 -10.84
N PRO A 78 -20.76 22.49 -10.83
CA PRO A 78 -21.46 22.15 -9.58
C PRO A 78 -20.65 21.24 -8.66
N PHE A 79 -20.00 20.21 -9.21
CA PHE A 79 -19.24 19.26 -8.43
C PHE A 79 -18.04 19.92 -7.75
N ARG A 80 -17.25 20.72 -8.48
CA ARG A 80 -16.11 21.47 -7.92
C ARG A 80 -16.54 22.44 -6.82
N ILE A 81 -17.66 23.16 -7.02
CA ILE A 81 -18.21 24.06 -6.01
C ILE A 81 -18.56 23.29 -4.74
N LYS A 82 -19.28 22.18 -4.86
CA LYS A 82 -19.66 21.34 -3.71
C LYS A 82 -18.46 20.73 -3.01
N ALA A 83 -17.48 20.21 -3.76
CA ALA A 83 -16.25 19.65 -3.20
C ALA A 83 -15.52 20.69 -2.33
N ASN A 84 -15.27 21.89 -2.86
CA ASN A 84 -14.62 22.97 -2.12
C ASN A 84 -15.44 23.41 -0.89
N GLN A 85 -16.77 23.47 -1.00
CA GLN A 85 -17.65 23.78 0.13
C GLN A 85 -17.53 22.73 1.24
N TYR A 86 -17.54 21.44 0.89
CA TYR A 86 -17.42 20.37 1.88
C TYR A 86 -16.03 20.31 2.52
N ILE A 87 -14.96 20.48 1.74
CA ILE A 87 -13.59 20.56 2.27
C ILE A 87 -13.51 21.71 3.29
N ALA A 88 -13.91 22.93 2.90
CA ALA A 88 -13.85 24.09 3.79
C ALA A 88 -14.74 23.95 5.03
N LYS A 89 -15.92 23.34 4.89
CA LYS A 89 -16.83 23.07 6.00
C LYS A 89 -16.21 22.10 6.99
N PHE A 90 -15.83 20.91 6.53
CA PHE A 90 -15.36 19.85 7.42
C PHE A 90 -14.02 20.20 8.06
N MET A 91 -13.09 20.84 7.33
CA MET A 91 -11.85 21.31 7.92
C MET A 91 -12.09 22.30 9.08
N ARG A 92 -13.09 23.18 8.96
CA ARG A 92 -13.46 24.11 10.02
C ARG A 92 -14.10 23.39 11.22
N GLU A 93 -14.99 22.44 10.96
CA GLU A 93 -15.72 21.71 12.00
C GLU A 93 -14.80 20.79 12.81
N THR A 94 -13.78 20.19 12.18
CA THR A 94 -12.85 19.26 12.83
C THR A 94 -11.51 19.89 13.20
N ASN A 95 -11.29 21.17 12.87
CA ASN A 95 -10.00 21.86 13.00
C ASN A 95 -8.86 21.09 12.30
N ALA A 96 -9.17 20.50 11.13
CA ALA A 96 -8.21 19.76 10.33
C ALA A 96 -7.13 20.67 9.74
N ARG A 97 -5.90 20.17 9.68
CA ARG A 97 -4.76 20.91 9.12
C ARG A 97 -4.63 20.73 7.62
N HIS A 98 -5.00 19.55 7.12
CA HIS A 98 -4.86 19.16 5.71
C HIS A 98 -6.17 18.60 5.16
N PRO A 99 -6.49 18.82 3.87
CA PRO A 99 -7.73 18.31 3.25
C PRO A 99 -7.88 16.78 3.33
N ILE A 100 -6.77 16.04 3.30
CA ILE A 100 -6.77 14.57 3.42
C ILE A 100 -7.47 14.08 4.69
N GLU A 101 -7.39 14.83 5.79
CA GLU A 101 -7.95 14.46 7.09
C GLU A 101 -9.49 14.50 7.11
N VAL A 102 -10.11 15.14 6.12
CA VAL A 102 -11.56 15.24 5.97
C VAL A 102 -12.07 14.66 4.65
N MET A 103 -11.18 14.04 3.86
CA MET A 103 -11.49 13.65 2.49
C MET A 103 -12.52 12.51 2.44
N GLU A 104 -12.56 11.66 3.47
CA GLU A 104 -13.60 10.63 3.61
C GLU A 104 -14.99 11.28 3.76
N GLU A 105 -15.15 12.25 4.66
CA GLU A 105 -16.40 12.98 4.86
C GLU A 105 -16.80 13.76 3.61
N VAL A 106 -15.83 14.35 2.91
CA VAL A 106 -16.05 15.03 1.63
C VAL A 106 -16.60 14.06 0.58
N ILE A 107 -15.99 12.88 0.43
CA ILE A 107 -16.44 11.87 -0.53
C ILE A 107 -17.85 11.38 -0.18
N THR A 108 -18.14 11.11 1.11
CA THR A 108 -19.49 10.70 1.55
C THR A 108 -20.54 11.80 1.34
N ALA A 109 -20.18 13.07 1.56
CA ALA A 109 -21.10 14.18 1.30
C ALA A 109 -21.38 14.38 -0.20
N LEU A 110 -20.37 14.19 -1.06
CA LEU A 110 -20.51 14.23 -2.52
C LEU A 110 -21.30 13.04 -3.04
N GLU A 111 -21.07 11.83 -2.50
CA GLU A 111 -21.86 10.63 -2.76
C GLU A 111 -23.35 10.92 -2.58
N THR A 112 -23.71 11.49 -1.43
CA THR A 112 -25.09 11.84 -1.09
C THR A 112 -25.65 12.93 -2.00
N SER A 113 -24.88 14.00 -2.26
CA SER A 113 -25.33 15.16 -3.03
C SER A 113 -25.58 14.86 -4.51
N PHE A 114 -24.79 13.95 -5.08
CA PHE A 114 -24.87 13.58 -6.49
C PHE A 114 -25.54 12.22 -6.71
N ILE A 115 -25.90 11.51 -5.63
CA ILE A 115 -26.55 10.19 -5.63
C ILE A 115 -25.78 9.19 -6.51
N VAL A 116 -24.47 9.18 -6.31
CA VAL A 116 -23.51 8.28 -6.95
C VAL A 116 -22.93 7.34 -5.89
N SER A 117 -21.99 6.48 -6.23
CA SER A 117 -21.22 5.74 -5.23
C SER A 117 -20.04 6.58 -4.71
N ARG A 118 -19.52 6.23 -3.52
CA ARG A 118 -18.22 6.78 -3.02
C ARG A 118 -17.12 6.71 -4.08
N GLN A 119 -17.02 5.59 -4.78
CA GLN A 119 -15.97 5.41 -5.77
C GLN A 119 -16.13 6.33 -6.97
N ALA A 120 -17.36 6.56 -7.44
CA ALA A 120 -17.61 7.49 -8.53
C ALA A 120 -17.26 8.92 -8.12
N ALA A 121 -17.61 9.32 -6.89
CA ALA A 121 -17.22 10.62 -6.33
C ALA A 121 -15.69 10.76 -6.20
N LYS A 122 -14.98 9.72 -5.70
CA LYS A 122 -13.51 9.67 -5.63
C LYS A 122 -12.88 9.84 -7.01
N ILE A 123 -13.30 9.05 -8.00
CA ILE A 123 -12.79 9.15 -9.39
C ILE A 123 -13.01 10.58 -9.90
N ARG A 124 -14.19 11.15 -9.68
CA ARG A 124 -14.52 12.49 -10.17
C ARG A 124 -13.70 13.59 -9.50
N LEU A 125 -13.39 13.47 -8.22
CA LEU A 125 -12.47 14.38 -7.52
C LEU A 125 -11.09 14.35 -8.19
N VAL A 126 -10.54 13.16 -8.41
CA VAL A 126 -9.21 12.99 -9.05
C VAL A 126 -9.22 13.54 -10.47
N GLU A 127 -10.24 13.25 -11.28
CA GLU A 127 -10.38 13.80 -12.64
C GLU A 127 -10.40 15.33 -12.68
N LEU A 128 -10.89 15.98 -11.61
CA LEU A 128 -10.98 17.43 -11.49
C LEU A 128 -9.76 18.06 -10.79
N GLY A 129 -8.74 17.27 -10.46
CA GLY A 129 -7.46 17.71 -9.92
C GLY A 129 -7.40 17.82 -8.39
N PHE A 130 -8.30 17.13 -7.67
CA PHE A 130 -8.25 16.99 -6.22
C PHE A 130 -7.43 15.73 -5.86
N GLU A 131 -6.11 15.88 -5.83
CA GLU A 131 -5.18 14.76 -5.64
C GLU A 131 -5.21 14.14 -4.24
N ASP A 132 -5.67 14.88 -3.21
CA ASP A 132 -5.92 14.33 -1.87
C ASP A 132 -6.89 13.14 -1.89
N ALA A 133 -7.78 13.07 -2.88
CA ALA A 133 -8.70 11.95 -3.01
C ALA A 133 -7.99 10.63 -3.40
N ILE A 134 -6.77 10.67 -3.96
CA ILE A 134 -6.07 9.47 -4.48
C ILE A 134 -5.84 8.44 -3.37
N GLY A 135 -5.27 8.87 -2.23
CA GLY A 135 -4.94 8.01 -1.09
C GLY A 135 -6.10 7.73 -0.13
N THR A 136 -7.33 8.14 -0.46
CA THR A 136 -8.53 7.94 0.39
C THR A 136 -9.29 6.68 -0.02
N TYR A 137 -9.86 5.92 0.93
CA TYR A 137 -10.56 4.64 0.64
C TYR A 137 -9.69 3.63 -0.13
N THR A 138 -8.40 3.56 0.21
CA THR A 138 -7.47 2.56 -0.35
C THR A 138 -7.53 1.29 0.50
N TYR A 139 -7.64 0.14 -0.16
CA TYR A 139 -7.67 -1.17 0.49
C TYR A 139 -6.61 -2.06 -0.17
N LEU A 140 -5.70 -2.61 0.64
CA LEU A 140 -4.68 -3.59 0.24
C LEU A 140 -4.62 -4.68 1.30
N ASP A 141 -4.27 -5.91 0.92
CA ASP A 141 -4.21 -7.08 1.82
C ASP A 141 -5.51 -7.33 2.61
N GLY A 142 -6.67 -6.99 2.02
CA GLY A 142 -7.98 -7.09 2.67
C GLY A 142 -8.20 -6.09 3.82
N LYS A 143 -7.27 -5.15 4.03
CA LYS A 143 -7.29 -4.16 5.10
C LYS A 143 -7.47 -2.75 4.54
N TYR A 144 -8.05 -1.89 5.36
CA TYR A 144 -8.17 -0.47 5.06
C TYR A 144 -6.85 0.24 5.35
N ILE A 145 -6.36 1.03 4.39
CA ILE A 145 -5.21 1.89 4.56
C ILE A 145 -5.73 3.29 4.88
N LYS A 146 -5.29 3.83 6.01
CA LYS A 146 -5.62 5.18 6.46
C LYS A 146 -5.34 6.22 5.36
N PRO A 147 -6.16 7.28 5.24
CA PRO A 147 -5.99 8.30 4.22
C PRO A 147 -4.59 8.93 4.26
N HIS A 148 -4.03 9.16 3.07
CA HIS A 148 -2.76 9.84 2.89
C HIS A 148 -2.75 10.67 1.61
N THR A 149 -1.88 11.68 1.55
CA THR A 149 -1.71 12.59 0.43
C THR A 149 -0.24 13.01 0.28
N PHE A 150 0.01 13.81 -0.73
CA PHE A 150 1.32 14.24 -1.22
C PHE A 150 1.16 15.59 -1.92
N SER A 151 2.27 16.28 -2.15
CA SER A 151 2.24 17.54 -2.90
C SER A 151 1.68 17.33 -4.30
N LYS A 152 0.93 18.32 -4.78
CA LYS A 152 0.27 18.24 -6.09
C LYS A 152 1.29 17.99 -7.21
N GLY A 153 1.06 16.94 -8.00
CA GLY A 153 1.93 16.56 -9.11
C GLY A 153 3.14 15.70 -8.73
N SER A 154 3.27 15.28 -7.46
CA SER A 154 4.39 14.43 -7.01
C SER A 154 4.36 13.01 -7.61
N ILE A 155 3.19 12.50 -8.00
CA ILE A 155 3.07 11.21 -8.70
C ILE A 155 2.12 11.29 -9.89
N LYS A 156 2.34 10.41 -10.87
CA LYS A 156 1.43 10.17 -11.99
C LYS A 156 0.24 9.32 -11.56
N LEU A 157 -0.82 9.32 -12.36
CA LEU A 157 -2.03 8.52 -12.09
C LEU A 157 -1.75 7.00 -12.00
N ASN A 158 -0.77 6.51 -12.75
CA ASN A 158 -0.35 5.10 -12.73
C ASN A 158 0.75 4.83 -11.71
N GLN A 159 1.00 5.74 -10.77
CA GLN A 159 1.99 5.59 -9.71
C GLN A 159 1.32 5.54 -8.35
N THR A 160 2.02 4.99 -7.37
CA THR A 160 1.50 4.80 -6.01
C THR A 160 2.62 4.73 -4.98
N PHE A 161 2.29 5.12 -3.74
CA PHE A 161 3.14 4.89 -2.58
C PHE A 161 2.79 3.58 -1.86
N SER A 162 1.56 3.07 -2.04
CA SER A 162 1.03 1.95 -1.28
C SER A 162 1.23 0.63 -2.02
N LEU A 163 1.69 -0.40 -1.34
CA LEU A 163 1.89 -1.74 -1.88
C LEU A 163 1.21 -2.80 -1.02
N SER A 164 0.74 -3.88 -1.65
CA SER A 164 0.41 -5.08 -0.89
C SER A 164 1.70 -5.64 -0.26
N THR A 165 1.56 -6.35 0.85
CA THR A 165 2.71 -6.97 1.53
C THR A 165 3.44 -7.94 0.60
N GLN A 166 2.69 -8.66 -0.22
CA GLN A 166 3.24 -9.56 -1.24
C GLN A 166 3.99 -8.81 -2.34
N ASP A 167 3.42 -7.75 -2.92
CA ASP A 167 4.07 -6.96 -3.97
C ASP A 167 5.36 -6.31 -3.44
N ALA A 168 5.33 -5.80 -2.21
CA ALA A 168 6.50 -5.21 -1.57
C ALA A 168 7.64 -6.22 -1.41
N ALA A 169 7.34 -7.44 -0.96
CA ALA A 169 8.33 -8.49 -0.81
C ALA A 169 8.86 -8.96 -2.18
N ILE A 170 7.99 -9.22 -3.16
CA ILE A 170 8.40 -9.65 -4.50
C ILE A 170 9.29 -8.59 -5.15
N GLU A 171 8.88 -7.32 -5.12
CA GLU A 171 9.66 -6.24 -5.73
C GLU A 171 11.02 -6.09 -5.05
N ARG A 172 11.08 -6.18 -3.71
CA ARG A 172 12.35 -6.13 -2.98
C ARG A 172 13.26 -7.33 -3.30
N MET A 173 12.70 -8.51 -3.55
CA MET A 173 13.49 -9.69 -3.93
C MET A 173 14.02 -9.62 -5.36
N VAL A 174 13.25 -9.04 -6.29
CA VAL A 174 13.56 -9.01 -7.72
C VAL A 174 14.37 -7.77 -8.11
N ASN A 175 14.21 -6.66 -7.39
CA ASN A 175 14.85 -5.38 -7.68
C ASN A 175 16.07 -5.13 -6.77
N PRO A 176 17.31 -5.22 -7.29
CA PRO A 176 18.52 -5.05 -6.48
C PRO A 176 18.66 -3.67 -5.84
N GLU A 177 18.15 -2.63 -6.50
CA GLU A 177 18.26 -1.25 -6.00
C GLU A 177 17.32 -1.02 -4.82
N LEU A 178 16.07 -1.49 -4.91
CA LEU A 178 15.15 -1.47 -3.77
C LEU A 178 15.68 -2.34 -2.62
N HIS A 179 16.26 -3.50 -2.94
CA HIS A 179 16.89 -4.36 -1.95
C HIS A 179 17.98 -3.61 -1.17
N GLU A 180 18.93 -3.00 -1.88
CA GLU A 180 20.03 -2.24 -1.27
C GLU A 180 19.51 -1.07 -0.43
N LEU A 181 18.55 -0.29 -0.96
CA LEU A 181 17.97 0.88 -0.31
C LEU A 181 17.27 0.55 1.02
N THR A 182 16.74 -0.66 1.16
CA THR A 182 16.02 -1.13 2.35
C THR A 182 16.87 -1.98 3.29
N SER A 183 18.05 -2.45 2.87
CA SER A 183 18.86 -3.41 3.63
C SER A 183 19.50 -2.85 4.91
N ASN A 184 19.74 -1.54 4.96
CA ASN A 184 20.37 -0.90 6.13
C ASN A 184 19.34 -0.34 7.14
N GLY A 185 18.04 -0.64 6.93
CA GLY A 185 16.95 -0.15 7.77
C GLY A 185 16.67 1.35 7.64
N ASP A 186 17.13 1.99 6.56
CA ASP A 186 16.84 3.39 6.25
C ASP A 186 15.41 3.58 5.76
N TYR A 187 14.86 2.57 5.09
CA TYR A 187 13.44 2.50 4.77
C TYR A 187 12.83 1.27 5.46
N LEU A 188 11.68 1.48 6.08
CA LEU A 188 10.87 0.44 6.70
C LEU A 188 9.58 0.23 5.92
N PHE A 189 9.00 -0.96 6.00
CA PHE A 189 7.68 -1.21 5.42
C PHE A 189 6.60 -1.04 6.49
N VAL A 190 5.95 0.13 6.54
CA VAL A 190 4.99 0.52 7.58
C VAL A 190 3.65 0.86 6.94
N GLU A 191 2.55 0.31 7.46
CA GLU A 191 1.18 0.51 6.97
C GLU A 191 1.06 0.45 5.43
N ASN A 192 1.67 -0.57 4.80
CA ASN A 192 1.68 -0.78 3.34
C ASN A 192 2.52 0.23 2.53
N HIS A 193 3.48 0.93 3.14
CA HIS A 193 4.36 1.89 2.46
C HIS A 193 5.82 1.64 2.83
N PHE A 194 6.73 1.80 1.87
CA PHE A 194 8.15 1.95 2.18
C PHE A 194 8.42 3.40 2.58
N VAL A 195 8.68 3.63 3.86
CA VAL A 195 8.84 4.96 4.47
C VAL A 195 10.23 5.13 5.06
N TYR A 196 10.80 6.32 4.92
CA TYR A 196 12.08 6.66 5.52
C TYR A 196 11.99 6.61 7.06
N ASN A 197 12.91 5.86 7.66
CA ASN A 197 12.95 5.59 9.09
C ASN A 197 13.39 6.85 9.85
N SER A 198 12.44 7.69 10.27
CA SER A 198 12.73 8.84 11.10
C SER A 198 11.53 9.14 12.01
N PRO A 199 11.74 9.66 13.23
CA PRO A 199 10.67 10.12 14.12
C PRO A 199 9.76 11.19 13.53
N LEU A 200 10.17 11.90 12.47
CA LEU A 200 9.27 12.82 11.75
C LEU A 200 8.20 12.05 10.98
N TYR A 201 8.50 10.84 10.50
CA TYR A 201 7.67 10.09 9.57
C TYR A 201 7.07 8.82 10.17
N VAL A 202 7.72 8.23 11.16
CA VAL A 202 7.34 6.96 11.80
C VAL A 202 7.26 7.15 13.31
N GLU A 203 6.20 6.63 13.92
CA GLU A 203 5.97 6.63 15.37
C GLU A 203 5.40 5.27 15.83
N TYR A 204 5.51 5.00 17.12
CA TYR A 204 4.83 3.85 17.73
C TYR A 204 3.40 4.26 18.11
N ASP A 205 2.43 3.42 17.74
CA ASP A 205 1.04 3.56 18.19
C ASP A 205 0.87 3.11 19.66
N ASP A 206 -0.34 3.24 20.18
CA ASP A 206 -0.67 2.87 21.57
C ASP A 206 -0.42 1.38 21.90
N ASN A 207 -0.31 0.52 20.88
CA ASN A 207 -0.01 -0.92 21.03
C ASN A 207 1.48 -1.23 20.78
N GLY A 208 2.31 -0.21 20.62
CA GLY A 208 3.74 -0.35 20.32
C GLY A 208 4.04 -0.78 18.89
N LYS A 209 3.07 -0.75 17.96
CA LYS A 209 3.28 -1.05 16.54
C LYS A 209 3.75 0.18 15.79
N LEU A 210 4.61 0.02 14.78
CA LEU A 210 4.99 1.15 13.94
C LEU A 210 3.79 1.64 13.12
N SER A 211 3.67 2.96 13.06
CA SER A 211 2.65 3.66 12.31
C SER A 211 3.22 4.92 11.66
N LEU A 212 2.57 5.39 10.59
CA LEU A 212 2.92 6.67 9.98
C LEU A 212 2.41 7.82 10.83
N THR A 213 3.28 8.81 11.06
CA THR A 213 2.90 10.05 11.73
C THR A 213 1.86 10.81 10.91
N ARG A 214 1.12 11.71 11.56
CA ARG A 214 0.22 12.64 10.86
C ARG A 214 0.95 13.47 9.80
N TYR A 215 2.22 13.82 10.02
CA TYR A 215 3.03 14.56 9.05
C TYR A 215 3.31 13.72 7.81
N ALA A 216 3.79 12.48 7.97
CA ALA A 216 4.06 11.58 6.85
C ALA A 216 2.83 11.36 5.97
N ARG A 217 1.65 11.13 6.57
CA ARG A 217 0.40 10.95 5.82
C ARG A 217 0.03 12.16 4.96
N SER A 218 0.51 13.35 5.28
CA SER A 218 0.21 14.56 4.51
C SER A 218 1.33 14.92 3.52
N HIS A 219 2.47 14.23 3.58
CA HIS A 219 3.70 14.53 2.84
C HIS A 219 4.38 13.23 2.40
N MET A 220 3.61 12.31 1.81
CA MET A 220 4.14 11.00 1.40
C MET A 220 5.29 11.14 0.40
N ASP A 221 5.29 12.21 -0.39
CA ASP A 221 6.36 12.58 -1.32
C ASP A 221 7.66 13.05 -0.65
N GLU A 222 7.70 13.29 0.65
CA GLU A 222 8.95 13.59 1.35
C GLU A 222 9.64 12.34 1.91
N CYS A 223 8.89 11.24 2.09
CA CYS A 223 9.36 10.13 2.91
C CYS A 223 9.07 8.74 2.34
N CYS A 224 8.19 8.60 1.35
CA CYS A 224 7.79 7.31 0.82
C CYS A 224 8.34 7.06 -0.59
N LEU A 225 8.65 5.79 -0.85
CA LEU A 225 9.08 5.32 -2.17
C LEU A 225 7.88 5.20 -3.12
N VAL A 226 8.13 5.46 -4.40
CA VAL A 226 7.12 5.45 -5.47
C VAL A 226 7.24 4.20 -6.32
N PHE A 227 6.10 3.67 -6.73
CA PHE A 227 6.01 2.48 -7.57
C PHE A 227 5.12 2.75 -8.78
N ASP A 228 5.56 2.30 -9.95
CA ASP A 228 4.77 2.28 -11.16
C ASP A 228 3.82 1.08 -11.15
N MET A 229 2.57 1.32 -11.52
CA MET A 229 1.55 0.30 -11.71
C MET A 229 1.28 0.12 -13.20
N THR A 230 1.38 -1.13 -13.67
CA THR A 230 0.99 -1.52 -15.02
C THR A 230 -0.15 -2.52 -14.95
N ILE A 231 -1.26 -2.24 -15.62
CA ILE A 231 -2.40 -3.17 -15.66
C ILE A 231 -2.04 -4.34 -16.57
N THR A 232 -2.09 -5.57 -16.04
CA THR A 232 -1.76 -6.79 -16.80
C THR A 232 -3.00 -7.56 -17.26
N SER A 233 -4.16 -7.30 -16.64
CA SER A 233 -5.44 -7.84 -17.10
C SER A 233 -5.84 -7.25 -18.46
N LYS A 234 -6.53 -8.03 -19.31
CA LYS A 234 -7.08 -7.57 -20.59
C LYS A 234 -8.25 -6.59 -20.37
N LEU A 235 -7.93 -5.36 -20.00
CA LEU A 235 -8.89 -4.26 -19.87
C LEU A 235 -8.46 -3.11 -20.77
N ASP A 236 -9.45 -2.40 -21.31
CA ASP A 236 -9.21 -1.28 -22.21
C ASP A 236 -8.69 -0.05 -21.44
N ASN A 237 -7.83 0.74 -22.08
CA ASN A 237 -7.09 1.86 -21.50
C ASN A 237 -8.02 2.92 -20.87
N ILE A 238 -9.23 3.05 -21.40
CA ILE A 238 -10.25 4.01 -20.95
C ILE A 238 -10.72 3.82 -19.51
N TYR A 239 -10.43 2.68 -18.87
CA TYR A 239 -10.78 2.40 -17.46
C TYR A 239 -9.60 2.53 -16.50
N HIS A 240 -8.42 2.92 -16.97
CA HIS A 240 -7.19 2.91 -16.17
C HIS A 240 -7.28 3.76 -14.90
N THR A 241 -7.86 4.97 -14.96
CA THR A 241 -8.10 5.80 -13.75
C THR A 241 -8.92 5.06 -12.71
N ALA A 242 -9.99 4.40 -13.14
CA ALA A 242 -10.84 3.62 -12.24
C ALA A 242 -10.10 2.41 -11.68
N CYS A 243 -9.26 1.74 -12.47
CA CYS A 243 -8.41 0.64 -12.02
C CYS A 243 -7.42 1.09 -10.94
N PHE A 244 -6.59 2.11 -11.23
CA PHE A 244 -5.53 2.55 -10.31
C PHE A 244 -6.08 3.08 -8.97
N LEU A 245 -7.29 3.64 -8.97
CA LEU A 245 -7.94 4.14 -7.75
C LEU A 245 -8.75 3.07 -6.99
N ASN A 246 -8.89 1.85 -7.54
CA ASN A 246 -9.63 0.72 -6.98
C ASN A 246 -8.77 -0.54 -6.88
N ARG A 247 -7.87 -0.58 -5.89
CA ARG A 247 -6.93 -1.70 -5.72
C ARG A 247 -7.44 -2.81 -4.78
N GLY A 248 -8.73 -2.77 -4.40
CA GLY A 248 -9.39 -3.81 -3.60
C GLY A 248 -9.67 -5.09 -4.41
N THR A 249 -10.62 -5.92 -3.95
CA THR A 249 -11.01 -7.23 -4.53
C THR A 249 -11.65 -7.13 -5.93
N SER A 250 -10.93 -6.56 -6.89
CA SER A 250 -11.29 -6.45 -8.29
C SER A 250 -10.58 -7.53 -9.10
N ASP A 251 -11.09 -7.83 -10.29
CA ASP A 251 -10.46 -8.81 -11.20
C ASP A 251 -9.24 -8.19 -11.93
N VAL A 252 -8.76 -7.03 -11.48
CA VAL A 252 -7.65 -6.27 -12.09
C VAL A 252 -6.36 -6.65 -11.40
N THR A 253 -5.42 -7.18 -12.18
CA THR A 253 -4.08 -7.47 -11.73
C THR A 253 -3.13 -6.36 -12.17
N PHE A 254 -2.22 -5.98 -11.28
CA PHE A 254 -1.17 -5.00 -11.53
C PHE A 254 0.18 -5.67 -11.48
N GLU A 255 1.04 -5.35 -12.44
CA GLU A 255 2.49 -5.45 -12.25
C GLU A 255 2.95 -4.17 -11.55
N ILE A 256 3.70 -4.35 -10.47
CA ILE A 256 4.29 -3.26 -9.69
C ILE A 256 5.79 -3.23 -10.01
N LYS A 257 6.32 -2.04 -10.24
CA LYS A 257 7.77 -1.83 -10.40
C LYS A 257 8.22 -0.65 -9.56
N PHE A 258 9.33 -0.81 -8.86
CA PHE A 258 9.96 0.29 -8.15
C PHE A 258 10.33 1.38 -9.16
N ASN A 259 9.78 2.57 -8.95
CA ASN A 259 10.18 3.74 -9.70
C ASN A 259 11.36 4.33 -8.95
N ASN A 260 12.54 4.31 -9.58
CA ASN A 260 13.81 4.76 -9.03
C ASN A 260 13.89 6.29 -8.79
N GLY A 261 12.78 6.89 -8.40
CA GLY A 261 12.65 8.28 -8.08
C GLY A 261 13.38 8.59 -6.79
N TYR A 262 14.65 8.98 -6.91
CA TYR A 262 15.34 9.88 -5.97
C TYR A 262 14.64 11.26 -5.80
N GLN A 263 13.38 11.37 -6.22
CA GLN A 263 12.56 12.57 -6.25
C GLN A 263 12.07 12.94 -4.84
N ASN A 264 12.05 11.96 -3.92
CA ASN A 264 11.50 12.09 -2.56
C ASN A 264 12.61 11.97 -1.52
N ALA A 265 13.62 12.85 -1.61
CA ALA A 265 14.73 12.82 -0.66
C ALA A 265 14.25 13.29 0.73
N PRO A 266 14.47 12.50 1.80
CA PRO A 266 14.22 12.94 3.15
C PRO A 266 14.99 14.22 3.45
N GLN A 267 14.44 15.06 4.33
CA GLN A 267 15.10 16.30 4.72
C GLN A 267 16.49 16.02 5.30
N GLU A 268 17.48 16.89 5.02
CA GLU A 268 18.90 16.69 5.42
C GLU A 268 19.07 16.37 6.91
N ARG A 269 18.28 17.00 7.77
CA ARG A 269 18.28 16.75 9.22
C ARG A 269 17.94 15.30 9.56
N GLN A 270 16.99 14.70 8.84
CA GLN A 270 16.59 13.30 9.02
C GLN A 270 17.70 12.36 8.55
N ILE A 271 18.34 12.69 7.43
CA ILE A 271 19.50 11.95 6.91
C ILE A 271 20.66 11.97 7.92
N ALA A 272 20.98 13.14 8.49
CA ALA A 272 22.03 13.27 9.48
C ALA A 272 21.74 12.46 10.75
N MET A 273 20.49 12.48 11.22
CA MET A 273 20.08 11.68 12.38
C MET A 273 20.18 10.18 12.09
N ARG A 274 19.77 9.73 10.90
CA ARG A 274 19.91 8.32 10.48
C ARG A 274 21.36 7.89 10.36
N LYS A 275 22.25 8.73 9.81
CA LYS A 275 23.69 8.47 9.79
C LYS A 275 24.24 8.25 11.20
N LYS A 276 23.84 9.07 12.18
CA LYS A 276 24.24 8.89 13.58
C LYS A 276 23.76 7.56 14.18
N GLN A 277 22.53 7.15 13.87
CA GLN A 277 22.01 5.83 14.29
C GLN A 277 22.79 4.68 13.62
N GLN A 278 23.11 4.80 12.34
CA GLN A 278 23.95 3.81 11.63
C GLN A 278 25.35 3.72 12.23
N GLU A 279 25.97 4.85 12.59
CA GLU A 279 27.27 4.89 13.28
C GLU A 279 27.22 4.16 14.63
N GLU A 280 26.14 4.31 15.39
CA GLU A 280 25.91 3.56 16.63
C GLU A 280 25.82 2.05 16.34
N PHE A 281 25.01 1.65 15.35
CA PHE A 281 24.86 0.23 14.98
C PHE A 281 26.19 -0.37 14.53
N ILE A 282 26.98 0.34 13.75
CA ILE A 282 28.34 -0.05 13.35
C ILE A 282 29.25 -0.14 14.60
N GLY A 283 29.12 0.80 15.54
CA GLY A 283 29.84 0.79 16.80
C GLY A 283 29.57 -0.45 17.64
N ILE A 284 28.30 -0.85 17.79
CA ILE A 284 27.91 -2.11 18.45
C ILE A 284 28.42 -3.30 17.65
N ARG A 285 28.21 -3.31 16.34
CA ARG A 285 28.63 -4.40 15.44
C ARG A 285 30.13 -4.69 15.50
N LYS A 286 30.97 -3.66 15.69
CA LYS A 286 32.43 -3.79 15.87
C LYS A 286 32.83 -4.40 17.21
N LYS A 287 31.98 -4.29 18.23
CA LYS A 287 32.22 -4.88 19.57
C LYS A 287 31.72 -6.33 19.68
N MET A 288 30.84 -6.77 18.77
CA MET A 288 30.32 -8.14 18.76
C MET A 288 31.45 -9.15 18.50
N THR A 289 31.64 -10.06 19.45
CA THR A 289 32.60 -11.17 19.41
C THR A 289 32.04 -12.39 18.66
N ASP A 290 32.89 -13.38 18.39
CA ASP A 290 32.46 -14.71 17.92
C ASP A 290 32.07 -15.66 19.08
N ASP A 291 32.31 -15.25 20.32
CA ASP A 291 31.83 -15.93 21.51
C ASP A 291 30.34 -15.61 21.75
N PRO A 292 29.44 -16.61 21.75
CA PRO A 292 28.00 -16.38 21.90
C PRO A 292 27.59 -15.74 23.23
N GLU A 293 28.22 -16.10 24.35
CA GLU A 293 27.86 -15.56 25.67
C GLU A 293 28.20 -14.08 25.75
N GLN A 294 29.44 -13.71 25.39
CA GLN A 294 29.89 -12.31 25.36
C GLN A 294 29.08 -11.48 24.36
N CYS A 295 28.78 -12.04 23.18
CA CYS A 295 27.98 -11.35 22.19
C CYS A 295 26.56 -11.07 22.71
N MET A 296 25.93 -12.04 23.39
CA MET A 296 24.59 -11.87 23.93
C MET A 296 24.56 -10.89 25.11
N GLU A 297 25.54 -10.94 26.01
CA GLU A 297 25.67 -9.99 27.13
C GLU A 297 25.77 -8.55 26.64
N LEU A 298 26.60 -8.30 25.62
CA LEU A 298 26.73 -6.99 24.98
C LEU A 298 25.38 -6.47 24.44
N LEU A 299 24.60 -7.34 23.77
CA LEU A 299 23.33 -6.94 23.17
C LEU A 299 22.24 -6.69 24.23
N LEU A 300 22.19 -7.52 25.27
CA LEU A 300 21.29 -7.34 26.41
C LEU A 300 21.58 -6.03 27.17
N GLU A 301 22.87 -5.73 27.39
CA GLU A 301 23.29 -4.45 27.99
C GLU A 301 22.91 -3.27 27.09
N TRP A 302 23.19 -3.35 25.80
CA TRP A 302 22.85 -2.29 24.84
C TRP A 302 21.33 -2.02 24.78
N LYS A 303 20.51 -3.08 24.89
CA LYS A 303 19.05 -2.97 24.89
C LYS A 303 18.44 -2.75 26.28
N ASN A 304 19.26 -2.73 27.33
CA ASN A 304 18.83 -2.64 28.72
C ASN A 304 17.76 -3.71 29.06
N MET A 305 18.02 -4.96 28.68
CA MET A 305 17.13 -6.11 28.91
C MET A 305 17.87 -7.23 29.63
N SER A 306 17.18 -7.98 30.48
CA SER A 306 17.68 -9.25 31.02
C SER A 306 17.20 -10.45 30.19
N TYR A 307 17.79 -11.63 30.42
CA TYR A 307 17.25 -12.88 29.87
C TYR A 307 15.80 -13.15 30.28
N THR A 308 15.39 -12.66 31.47
CA THR A 308 14.01 -12.79 31.94
C THR A 308 13.07 -11.91 31.11
N ASP A 309 13.44 -10.66 30.88
CA ASP A 309 12.66 -9.72 30.07
C ASP A 309 12.54 -10.21 28.64
N LEU A 310 13.66 -10.65 28.05
CA LEU A 310 13.66 -11.25 26.71
C LEU A 310 12.81 -12.52 26.64
N GLY A 311 12.89 -13.38 27.66
CA GLY A 311 12.08 -14.60 27.74
C GLY A 311 10.59 -14.32 27.78
N LEU A 312 10.18 -13.27 28.50
CA LEU A 312 8.79 -12.80 28.51
C LEU A 312 8.39 -12.26 27.13
N GLU A 313 9.23 -11.44 26.51
CA GLU A 313 8.95 -10.83 25.20
C GLU A 313 8.75 -11.89 24.11
N ILE A 314 9.57 -12.94 24.09
CA ILE A 314 9.52 -13.97 23.03
C ILE A 314 8.74 -15.24 23.41
N ASP A 315 8.10 -15.24 24.58
CA ASP A 315 7.39 -16.39 25.16
C ASP A 315 8.26 -17.67 25.19
N ARG A 316 9.44 -17.56 25.82
CA ARG A 316 10.40 -18.64 26.00
C ARG A 316 10.99 -18.62 27.41
N ASP A 317 11.22 -19.80 27.97
CA ASP A 317 11.95 -19.93 29.25
C ASP A 317 13.35 -19.28 29.12
N PRO A 318 13.70 -18.30 29.96
CA PRO A 318 15.02 -17.68 29.99
C PRO A 318 16.18 -18.69 30.03
N LYS A 319 15.98 -19.84 30.69
CA LYS A 319 16.97 -20.93 30.73
C LYS A 319 17.17 -21.57 29.36
N THR A 320 16.13 -21.65 28.54
CA THR A 320 16.22 -22.17 27.18
C THR A 320 17.04 -21.21 26.30
N ILE A 321 16.78 -19.90 26.39
CA ILE A 321 17.57 -18.88 25.69
C ILE A 321 19.04 -18.97 26.12
N SER A 322 19.30 -19.02 27.43
CA SER A 322 20.66 -19.16 27.94
C SER A 322 21.35 -20.44 27.46
N ARG A 323 20.68 -21.60 27.47
CA ARG A 323 21.27 -22.87 26.97
C ARG A 323 21.59 -22.82 25.48
N THR A 324 20.72 -22.20 24.68
CA THR A 324 20.92 -21.93 23.25
C THR A 324 22.18 -21.10 23.04
N VAL A 325 22.31 -19.98 23.76
CA VAL A 325 23.51 -19.12 23.68
C VAL A 325 24.77 -19.89 24.08
N LYS A 326 24.71 -20.72 25.13
CA LYS A 326 25.86 -21.52 25.62
C LYS A 326 26.21 -22.74 24.76
N GLY A 327 25.53 -22.96 23.63
CA GLY A 327 25.73 -24.14 22.78
C GLY A 327 25.39 -25.48 23.47
N LYS A 328 24.64 -25.45 24.57
CA LYS A 328 24.23 -26.65 25.32
C LYS A 328 23.06 -27.39 24.67
N THR A 329 22.39 -26.73 23.74
CA THR A 329 21.29 -27.25 22.92
C THR A 329 21.54 -26.83 21.48
N SER A 330 21.21 -27.68 20.51
CA SER A 330 21.26 -27.29 19.09
C SER A 330 20.24 -26.15 18.85
N PRO A 331 20.69 -24.93 18.52
CA PRO A 331 19.80 -23.80 18.39
C PRO A 331 18.99 -23.93 17.09
N LYS A 332 17.69 -23.65 17.18
CA LYS A 332 16.82 -23.56 16.01
C LYS A 332 16.90 -22.15 15.43
N VAL A 333 16.86 -22.05 14.09
CA VAL A 333 16.88 -20.77 13.37
C VAL A 333 15.74 -19.88 13.84
N GLU A 334 14.55 -20.44 14.09
CA GLU A 334 13.39 -19.71 14.59
C GLU A 334 13.66 -19.12 15.98
N THR A 335 14.36 -19.84 16.86
CA THR A 335 14.70 -19.34 18.21
C THR A 335 15.71 -18.20 18.13
N ALA A 336 16.72 -18.31 17.26
CA ALA A 336 17.68 -17.24 17.05
C ALA A 336 17.03 -15.99 16.43
N ALA A 337 16.10 -16.18 15.48
CA ALA A 337 15.32 -15.10 14.89
C ALA A 337 14.40 -14.43 15.93
N LEU A 338 13.72 -15.21 16.77
CA LEU A 338 12.92 -14.69 17.89
C LEU A 338 13.75 -13.80 18.81
N ILE A 339 14.97 -14.22 19.17
CA ILE A 339 15.88 -13.39 19.97
C ILE A 339 16.18 -12.06 19.28
N CYS A 340 16.43 -12.08 17.97
CA CYS A 340 16.67 -10.86 17.20
C CYS A 340 15.45 -9.93 17.21
N PHE A 341 14.24 -10.48 17.06
CA PHE A 341 13.00 -9.71 17.12
C PHE A 341 12.72 -9.17 18.52
N GLY A 342 12.83 -9.98 19.57
CA GLY A 342 12.58 -9.55 20.94
C GLY A 342 13.53 -8.47 21.44
N LEU A 343 14.74 -8.39 20.87
CA LEU A 343 15.71 -7.32 21.14
C LEU A 343 15.58 -6.12 20.16
N ASN A 344 14.68 -6.20 19.19
CA ASN A 344 14.54 -5.23 18.10
C ASN A 344 15.89 -4.91 17.41
N LEU A 345 16.64 -5.94 17.02
CA LEU A 345 17.99 -5.79 16.47
C LEU A 345 17.96 -5.33 15.00
N PRO A 346 18.70 -4.27 14.62
CA PRO A 346 18.78 -3.86 13.23
C PRO A 346 19.47 -4.93 12.36
N PRO A 347 19.26 -4.92 11.03
CA PRO A 347 19.63 -6.04 10.16
C PRO A 347 21.08 -6.49 10.27
N ILE A 348 22.03 -5.55 10.29
CA ILE A 348 23.48 -5.82 10.40
C ILE A 348 23.88 -6.53 11.71
N ILE A 349 23.13 -6.28 12.79
CA ILE A 349 23.37 -6.89 14.10
C ILE A 349 22.68 -8.25 14.17
N SER A 350 21.45 -8.35 13.67
CA SER A 350 20.73 -9.62 13.54
C SER A 350 21.53 -10.63 12.73
N GLU A 351 22.06 -10.25 11.57
CA GLU A 351 22.89 -11.12 10.73
C GLU A 351 24.10 -11.67 11.50
N LYS A 352 24.78 -10.81 12.25
CA LYS A 352 25.93 -11.22 13.06
C LYS A 352 25.51 -12.16 14.19
N LEU A 353 24.43 -11.85 14.91
CA LEU A 353 23.97 -12.72 16.00
C LEU A 353 23.56 -14.10 15.47
N MET A 354 22.83 -14.17 14.35
CA MET A 354 22.46 -15.44 13.70
C MET A 354 23.69 -16.27 13.33
N SER A 355 24.76 -15.63 12.84
CA SER A 355 26.03 -16.27 12.53
C SER A 355 26.75 -16.80 13.79
N VAL A 356 26.82 -15.99 14.85
CA VAL A 356 27.44 -16.37 16.13
C VAL A 356 26.70 -17.54 16.79
N LEU A 357 25.38 -17.56 16.72
CA LEU A 357 24.54 -18.66 17.20
C LEU A 357 24.54 -19.89 16.28
N GLN A 358 25.36 -19.90 15.21
CA GLN A 358 25.45 -20.99 14.23
C GLN A 358 24.10 -21.33 13.59
N CYS A 359 23.24 -20.33 13.41
CA CYS A 359 21.91 -20.43 12.82
C CYS A 359 21.83 -19.63 11.51
N PRO A 360 22.66 -19.92 10.48
CA PRO A 360 22.59 -19.19 9.23
C PRO A 360 21.24 -19.41 8.54
N LEU A 361 20.65 -18.32 8.03
CA LEU A 361 19.43 -18.39 7.22
C LEU A 361 19.77 -19.01 5.87
N SER A 362 19.05 -20.08 5.52
CA SER A 362 19.23 -20.76 4.24
C SER A 362 18.68 -19.90 3.11
N LYS A 363 19.45 -19.78 2.03
CA LYS A 363 19.02 -19.04 0.83
C LYS A 363 18.02 -19.80 -0.04
N ILE A 364 17.82 -21.10 0.22
CA ILE A 364 16.94 -21.97 -0.59
C ILE A 364 15.66 -22.32 0.18
N ASP A 365 15.71 -22.30 1.52
CA ASP A 365 14.54 -22.56 2.34
C ASP A 365 13.60 -21.35 2.35
N ILE A 366 12.38 -21.54 1.85
CA ILE A 366 11.37 -20.49 1.73
C ILE A 366 11.01 -19.89 3.10
N LYS A 367 10.94 -20.70 4.16
CA LYS A 367 10.65 -20.18 5.51
C LYS A 367 11.78 -19.28 5.99
N HIS A 368 13.03 -19.68 5.76
CA HIS A 368 14.19 -18.87 6.12
C HIS A 368 14.24 -17.57 5.32
N GLN A 369 13.83 -17.57 4.05
CA GLN A 369 13.71 -16.35 3.25
C GLN A 369 12.70 -15.37 3.86
N TRP A 370 11.51 -15.84 4.27
CA TRP A 370 10.51 -14.97 4.92
C TRP A 370 10.96 -14.46 6.29
N ILE A 371 11.65 -15.28 7.07
CA ILE A 371 12.28 -14.84 8.33
C ILE A 371 13.32 -13.75 8.05
N ASN A 372 14.15 -13.93 7.02
CA ASN A 372 15.13 -12.93 6.61
C ASN A 372 14.45 -11.61 6.19
N GLU A 373 13.38 -11.67 5.38
CA GLU A 373 12.58 -10.49 5.02
C GLU A 373 12.04 -9.75 6.25
N ALA A 374 11.51 -10.49 7.22
CA ALA A 374 11.04 -9.91 8.48
C ALA A 374 12.17 -9.28 9.30
N LEU A 375 13.36 -9.90 9.39
CA LEU A 375 14.53 -9.32 10.06
C LEU A 375 15.04 -8.04 9.37
N GLN A 376 14.78 -7.87 8.08
CA GLN A 376 15.16 -6.68 7.34
C GLN A 376 14.15 -5.53 7.54
N LEU A 377 12.85 -5.83 7.45
CA LEU A 377 11.81 -4.81 7.37
C LEU A 377 11.00 -4.60 8.65
N LYS A 378 10.93 -5.62 9.50
CA LYS A 378 10.04 -5.70 10.68
C LYS A 378 10.79 -5.75 12.00
N TYR A 379 12.12 -5.61 11.99
CA TYR A 379 12.93 -5.64 13.21
C TYR A 379 12.56 -4.63 14.31
N PRO A 380 11.97 -3.44 14.04
CA PRO A 380 11.56 -2.53 15.10
C PRO A 380 10.10 -2.76 15.54
N GLU A 381 9.39 -3.70 14.91
CA GLU A 381 7.99 -4.00 15.23
C GLU A 381 7.91 -4.96 16.42
N PRO A 382 6.84 -4.88 17.23
CA PRO A 382 6.65 -5.80 18.33
C PRO A 382 6.43 -7.22 17.81
N LEU A 383 6.83 -8.23 18.60
CA LEU A 383 6.87 -9.61 18.12
C LEU A 383 5.53 -10.12 17.58
N TRP A 384 4.41 -9.71 18.19
CA TRP A 384 3.08 -10.10 17.72
C TRP A 384 2.79 -9.59 16.30
N ALA A 385 3.28 -8.42 15.92
CA ALA A 385 3.13 -7.86 14.58
C ALA A 385 4.05 -8.56 13.57
N VAL A 386 5.25 -8.96 14.00
CA VAL A 386 6.16 -9.79 13.20
C VAL A 386 5.52 -11.16 12.92
N ARG A 387 4.92 -11.80 13.94
CA ARG A 387 4.17 -13.06 13.80
C ARG A 387 2.98 -12.91 12.86
N GLU A 388 2.22 -11.82 12.96
CA GLU A 388 1.12 -11.52 12.03
C GLU A 388 1.61 -11.44 10.58
N TYR A 389 2.75 -10.78 10.35
CA TYR A 389 3.38 -10.70 9.03
C TYR A 389 3.80 -12.08 8.50
N LEU A 390 4.53 -12.88 9.30
CA LEU A 390 5.04 -14.19 8.89
C LEU A 390 3.93 -15.23 8.67
N SER A 391 2.83 -15.16 9.44
CA SER A 391 1.69 -16.07 9.33
C SER A 391 1.03 -16.04 7.95
N GLN A 392 1.07 -14.89 7.27
CA GLN A 392 0.52 -14.72 5.91
C GLN A 392 1.26 -15.58 4.88
N TYR A 393 2.49 -15.99 5.20
CA TYR A 393 3.34 -16.82 4.37
C TYR A 393 3.47 -18.26 4.88
N GLY A 394 2.65 -18.65 5.87
CA GLY A 394 2.69 -19.99 6.47
C GLY A 394 3.94 -20.24 7.32
N VAL A 395 4.54 -19.17 7.87
CA VAL A 395 5.69 -19.25 8.77
C VAL A 395 5.27 -18.93 10.19
N GLU A 396 5.48 -19.88 11.10
CA GLU A 396 5.21 -19.75 12.53
C GLU A 396 6.53 -19.73 13.30
N ILE A 397 6.70 -18.75 14.20
CA ILE A 397 7.89 -18.61 15.07
C ILE A 397 7.52 -18.40 16.54
#